data_AF-A0A1S8X7T1-F1
#
_entry.id   AF-A0A1S8X7T1-F1
#
_cell.length_a   1.000
_cell.length_b   1.000
_cell.length_c   1.000
_cell.angle_alpha   90.00
_cell.angle_beta   90.00
_cell.angle_gamma   90.00
#
_symmetry.space_group_name_H-M   'P 1'
#
loop_
_entity.id
_entity.type
_entity.pdbx_description
1 polymer ?
#
loop_
_entity_poly.entity_id
_entity_poly.type
_entity_poly.pdbx_seq_one_letter_code
_entity_poly.pdbx_strand_id
1 'polypeptide(L)'
;MSKKKSFRYSRNAKKLRRKEKARLKIKNPIIDSAWKHGLSVKSNFNRLGIAYDPNEVLKISSRQAMSRDPKNVYQLTPKQLQRLIGKFKKTPGYQQYLSQKETGTFSVADVYDISVA
;
A
#
# COMPACT_ATOMS: atom_id res chain seq x y z
N MET A 1 34.55 12.31 20.72
CA MET A 1 34.30 13.60 20.03
C MET A 1 32.83 13.68 19.63
N SER A 2 32.01 14.48 20.32
CA SER A 2 30.59 14.67 19.97
C SER A 2 30.46 15.43 18.64
N LYS A 3 29.58 14.99 17.74
CA LYS A 3 29.37 15.67 16.45
C LYS A 3 28.80 17.07 16.71
N LYS A 4 29.41 18.10 16.10
CA LYS A 4 28.89 19.47 16.11
C LYS A 4 27.48 19.48 15.51
N LYS A 5 26.52 20.08 16.21
CA LYS A 5 25.15 20.24 15.70
C LYS A 5 25.18 21.21 14.52
N SER A 6 24.82 20.75 13.33
CA SER A 6 24.69 21.61 12.15
C SER A 6 23.25 22.14 12.04
N PHE A 7 23.11 23.46 11.89
CA PHE A 7 21.81 24.10 11.70
C PHE A 7 21.49 24.18 10.19
N ARG A 8 20.36 23.60 9.78
CA ARG A 8 19.87 23.71 8.41
C ARG A 8 18.86 24.85 8.30
N TYR A 9 19.28 25.97 7.73
CA TYR A 9 18.45 27.16 7.57
C TYR A 9 17.18 26.93 6.74
N SER A 10 17.20 25.99 5.79
CA SER A 10 16.03 25.64 4.98
C SER A 10 14.96 24.83 5.73
N ARG A 11 15.23 24.36 6.95
CA ARG A 11 14.33 23.52 7.74
C ARG A 11 13.98 24.16 9.07
N ASN A 12 12.74 24.61 9.20
CA ASN A 12 12.21 25.07 10.48
C ASN A 12 11.72 23.89 11.34
N ALA A 13 12.60 23.35 12.18
CA ALA A 13 12.31 22.21 13.06
C ALA A 13 11.18 22.50 14.07
N LYS A 14 11.03 23.75 14.54
CA LYS A 14 9.94 24.16 15.45
C LYS A 14 8.58 24.01 14.77
N LYS A 15 8.48 24.41 13.49
CA LYS A 15 7.26 24.24 12.69
C LYS A 15 6.95 22.76 12.42
N LEU A 16 7.96 21.94 12.13
CA LEU A 16 7.79 20.50 11.93
C LEU A 16 7.26 19.82 13.20
N ARG A 17 7.88 20.10 14.35
CA ARG A 17 7.46 19.53 15.65
C ARG A 17 6.03 19.93 16.04
N ARG A 18 5.61 21.15 15.71
CA ARG A 18 4.21 21.58 15.89
C ARG A 18 3.25 20.78 15.02
N LYS A 19 3.63 20.47 13.78
CA LYS A 19 2.83 19.63 12.87
C LYS A 19 2.76 18.18 13.35
N GLU A 20 3.88 17.61 13.81
CA GLU A 20 3.93 16.24 14.35
C GLU A 20 3.06 16.08 15.60
N LYS A 21 3.05 17.10 16.47
CA LYS A 21 2.22 17.12 17.68
C LYS A 21 0.77 17.55 17.45
N ALA A 22 0.43 18.03 16.24
CA ALA A 22 -0.93 18.41 15.94
C ALA A 22 -1.84 17.18 16.00
N ARG A 23 -3.04 17.35 16.56
CA ARG A 23 -4.01 16.25 16.62
C ARG A 23 -4.44 15.88 15.19
N LEU A 24 -4.51 14.58 14.94
CA LEU A 24 -5.08 14.05 13.71
C LEU A 24 -6.58 14.36 13.68
N LYS A 25 -7.11 14.74 12.52
CA LYS A 25 -8.55 14.88 12.30
C LYS A 25 -9.07 13.59 11.70
N ILE A 26 -9.71 12.76 12.51
CA ILE A 26 -10.24 11.46 12.09
C ILE A 26 -11.66 11.70 11.58
N LYS A 27 -11.94 11.33 10.33
CA LYS A 27 -13.28 11.54 9.72
C LYS A 27 -14.33 10.54 10.20
N ASN A 28 -13.91 9.32 10.54
CA ASN A 28 -14.82 8.28 11.01
C ASN A 28 -15.09 8.48 12.51
N PRO A 29 -16.35 8.73 12.93
CA PRO A 29 -16.67 9.04 14.32
C PRO A 29 -16.43 7.87 15.29
N ILE A 30 -16.54 6.63 14.83
CA ILE A 30 -16.30 5.43 15.65
C ILE A 30 -14.81 5.32 15.99
N ILE A 31 -13.95 5.59 15.00
CA ILE A 31 -12.50 5.56 15.21
C ILE A 31 -12.06 6.76 16.06
N ASP A 32 -12.66 7.93 15.84
CA ASP A 32 -12.37 9.14 16.60
C ASP A 32 -12.68 8.96 18.09
N SER A 33 -13.85 8.40 18.42
CA SER A 33 -14.23 8.13 19.82
C SER A 33 -13.34 7.08 20.49
N ALA A 34 -12.90 6.07 19.73
CA ALA A 34 -12.04 5.01 20.24
C ALA A 34 -10.54 5.39 20.30
N TRP A 35 -10.16 6.55 19.76
CA TRP A 35 -8.77 6.97 19.63
C TRP A 35 -8.16 7.45 20.96
N LYS A 36 -7.01 6.89 21.36
CA LYS A 36 -6.25 7.38 22.53
C LYS A 36 -5.08 8.27 22.10
N HIS A 37 -5.19 9.57 22.32
CA HIS A 37 -4.16 10.55 21.92
C HIS A 37 -2.79 10.41 22.60
N GLY A 38 -2.68 9.66 23.70
CA GLY A 38 -1.41 9.37 24.39
C GLY A 38 -0.64 8.18 23.84
N LEU A 39 -1.25 7.39 22.94
CA LEU A 39 -0.64 6.22 22.34
C LEU A 39 -0.14 6.53 20.92
N SER A 40 0.82 5.72 20.46
CA SER A 40 1.26 5.77 19.07
C SER A 40 0.15 5.30 18.13
N VAL A 41 0.20 5.73 16.87
CA VAL A 41 -0.74 5.28 15.82
C VAL A 41 -0.76 3.76 15.74
N LYS A 42 0.40 3.10 15.72
CA LYS A 42 0.51 1.64 15.68
C LYS A 42 -0.14 0.96 16.89
N SER A 43 0.07 1.49 18.09
CA SER A 43 -0.53 0.94 19.32
C SER A 43 -2.05 1.10 19.33
N ASN A 44 -2.57 2.25 18.89
CA ASN A 44 -4.01 2.46 18.74
C ASN A 44 -4.61 1.49 17.71
N PHE A 45 -3.99 1.35 16.55
CA PHE A 45 -4.46 0.43 15.50
C PHE A 45 -4.52 -1.02 16.01
N ASN A 46 -3.45 -1.49 16.64
CA ASN A 46 -3.42 -2.83 17.23
C ASN A 46 -4.50 -3.00 18.31
N ARG A 47 -4.73 -2.00 19.16
CA ARG A 47 -5.77 -2.01 20.19
C ARG A 47 -7.18 -2.09 19.59
N LEU A 48 -7.41 -1.41 18.47
CA LEU A 48 -8.70 -1.38 17.78
C LEU A 48 -8.93 -2.62 16.89
N GLY A 49 -7.94 -3.51 16.76
CA GLY A 49 -8.01 -4.63 15.82
C GLY A 49 -7.89 -4.22 14.36
N ILE A 50 -7.28 -3.05 14.07
CA ILE A 50 -7.13 -2.50 12.73
C ILE A 50 -5.68 -2.68 12.25
N ALA A 51 -5.48 -2.96 10.97
CA ALA A 51 -4.15 -3.11 10.37
C ALA A 51 -3.41 -1.76 10.26
N TYR A 52 -2.22 -1.66 10.88
CA TYR A 52 -1.35 -0.47 10.77
C TYR A 52 -0.74 -0.30 9.37
N ASP A 53 -0.19 -1.39 8.80
CA ASP A 53 0.25 -1.44 7.41
C ASP A 53 -0.53 -2.56 6.69
N PRO A 54 -1.46 -2.21 5.78
CA PRO A 54 -2.21 -3.20 5.02
C PRO A 54 -1.32 -4.12 4.18
N ASN A 55 -0.17 -3.63 3.68
CA ASN A 55 0.72 -4.45 2.84
C ASN A 55 1.43 -5.53 3.66
N GLU A 56 1.71 -5.25 4.93
CA GLU A 56 2.29 -6.22 5.88
C GLU A 56 1.27 -7.32 6.21
N VAL A 57 0.03 -6.93 6.54
CA VAL A 57 -1.02 -7.87 6.95
C VAL A 57 -1.50 -8.73 5.78
N LEU A 58 -1.77 -8.12 4.63
CA LEU A 58 -2.29 -8.81 3.44
C LEU A 58 -1.19 -9.44 2.57
N LYS A 59 0.09 -9.24 2.94
CA LYS A 59 1.27 -9.66 2.17
C LYS A 59 1.20 -9.24 0.69
N ILE A 60 0.64 -8.06 0.42
CA ILE A 60 0.51 -7.54 -0.94
C ILE A 60 1.92 -7.20 -1.44
N SER A 61 2.35 -7.85 -2.52
CA SER A 61 3.66 -7.60 -3.11
C SER A 61 3.76 -6.14 -3.56
N SER A 62 4.76 -5.42 -3.05
CA SER A 62 5.06 -4.09 -3.58
C SER A 62 5.45 -4.19 -5.05
N ARG A 63 5.29 -3.10 -5.83
CA ARG A 63 5.74 -3.08 -7.23
C ARG A 63 7.24 -3.36 -7.38
N GLN A 64 8.02 -3.06 -6.34
CA GLN A 64 9.44 -3.37 -6.29
C GLN A 64 9.66 -4.87 -6.10
N ALA A 65 8.87 -5.52 -5.25
CA ALA A 65 8.86 -6.97 -5.11
C ALA A 65 8.45 -7.65 -6.42
N MET A 66 7.38 -7.18 -7.08
CA MET A 66 6.92 -7.70 -8.38
C MET A 66 8.00 -7.59 -9.46
N SER A 67 8.78 -6.51 -9.47
CA SER A 67 9.85 -6.32 -10.46
C SER A 67 10.99 -7.35 -10.29
N ARG A 68 11.22 -7.81 -9.05
CA ARG A 68 12.23 -8.82 -8.70
C ARG A 68 11.69 -10.25 -8.71
N ASP A 69 10.40 -10.42 -8.97
CA ASP A 69 9.75 -11.73 -9.03
C ASP A 69 10.36 -12.55 -10.18
N PRO A 70 10.78 -13.80 -9.96
CA PRO A 70 11.25 -14.70 -11.03
C PRO A 70 10.24 -14.85 -12.18
N LYS A 71 8.94 -14.68 -11.91
CA LYS A 71 7.87 -14.73 -12.92
C LYS A 71 7.83 -13.49 -13.83
N ASN A 72 8.57 -12.43 -13.49
CA ASN A 72 8.72 -11.25 -14.34
C ASN A 72 9.72 -11.50 -15.47
N VAL A 73 9.32 -12.34 -16.44
CA VAL A 73 10.15 -12.76 -17.58
C VAL A 73 10.74 -11.56 -18.35
N TYR A 74 9.94 -10.51 -18.52
CA TYR A 74 10.33 -9.31 -19.27
C TYR A 74 11.10 -8.27 -18.44
N GLN A 75 11.48 -8.61 -17.20
CA GLN A 75 12.26 -7.75 -16.30
C GLN A 75 11.71 -6.32 -16.18
N LEU A 76 10.38 -6.20 -16.15
CA LEU A 76 9.72 -4.91 -16.12
C LEU A 76 10.09 -4.12 -14.86
N THR A 77 10.39 -2.85 -15.05
CA THR A 77 10.63 -1.91 -13.95
C THR A 77 9.35 -1.68 -13.14
N PRO A 78 9.44 -1.28 -11.86
CA PRO A 78 8.26 -1.04 -11.03
C PRO A 78 7.26 -0.03 -11.63
N LYS A 79 7.75 0.97 -12.36
CA LYS A 79 6.92 1.97 -13.05
C LYS A 79 6.20 1.38 -14.27
N GLN A 80 6.85 0.50 -15.03
CA GLN A 80 6.21 -0.18 -16.16
C GLN A 80 5.10 -1.12 -15.69
N LEU A 81 5.35 -1.91 -14.64
CA LEU A 81 4.32 -2.73 -13.99
C LEU A 81 3.13 -1.89 -13.51
N GLN A 82 3.40 -0.74 -12.88
CA GLN A 82 2.33 0.18 -12.47
C GLN A 82 1.48 0.65 -13.64
N ARG A 83 2.11 1.01 -14.77
CA ARG A 83 1.41 1.46 -15.97
C ARG A 83 0.57 0.36 -16.58
N LEU A 84 1.09 -0.87 -16.68
CA LEU A 84 0.36 -2.01 -17.21
C LEU A 84 -0.85 -2.36 -16.35
N ILE A 85 -0.68 -2.44 -15.02
CA ILE A 85 -1.80 -2.64 -14.09
C ILE A 85 -2.82 -1.50 -14.24
N GLY A 86 -2.36 -0.26 -14.35
CA GLY A 86 -3.23 0.89 -14.56
C GLY A 86 -3.99 0.85 -15.89
N LYS A 87 -3.38 0.36 -16.96
CA LYS A 87 -4.06 0.13 -18.25
C LYS A 87 -5.10 -0.97 -18.12
N PHE A 88 -4.74 -2.10 -17.52
CA PHE A 88 -5.65 -3.23 -17.29
C PHE A 88 -6.86 -2.83 -16.45
N LYS A 89 -6.68 -2.10 -15.35
CA LYS A 89 -7.79 -1.62 -14.51
C LYS A 89 -8.80 -0.72 -15.22
N LYS A 90 -8.42 -0.13 -16.35
CA LYS A 90 -9.29 0.72 -17.16
C LYS A 90 -10.05 -0.05 -18.24
N THR A 91 -9.68 -1.30 -18.52
CA THR A 91 -10.40 -2.09 -19.52
C THR A 91 -11.72 -2.60 -18.92
N PRO A 92 -12.77 -2.78 -19.74
CA PRO A 92 -14.04 -3.35 -19.27
C PRO A 92 -13.89 -4.76 -18.67
N GLY A 93 -12.93 -5.55 -19.16
CA GLY A 93 -12.63 -6.90 -18.66
C GLY A 93 -12.13 -6.94 -17.22
N TYR A 94 -11.75 -5.80 -16.61
CA TYR A 94 -11.33 -5.76 -15.21
C TYR A 94 -12.42 -6.22 -14.24
N GLN A 95 -13.70 -5.90 -14.52
CA GLN A 95 -14.82 -6.31 -13.66
C GLN A 95 -15.04 -7.82 -13.71
N GLN A 96 -14.95 -8.41 -14.91
CA GLN A 96 -15.01 -9.85 -15.09
C GLN A 96 -13.87 -10.58 -14.37
N TYR A 97 -12.66 -10.02 -14.42
CA TYR A 97 -11.53 -10.56 -13.64
C TYR A 97 -11.81 -10.54 -12.13
N LEU A 98 -12.41 -9.47 -11.59
CA LEU A 98 -12.73 -9.38 -10.17
C LEU A 98 -13.73 -10.45 -9.74
N SER A 99 -14.81 -10.64 -10.51
CA SER A 99 -15.81 -11.67 -10.19
C SER A 99 -15.21 -13.08 -10.25
N GLN A 100 -14.45 -13.39 -11.31
CA GLN A 100 -13.77 -14.69 -11.46
C GLN A 100 -12.75 -14.96 -10.35
N LYS A 101 -12.08 -13.92 -9.87
CA LYS A 101 -11.12 -14.03 -8.77
C LYS A 101 -11.81 -14.34 -7.45
N GLU A 102 -12.97 -13.73 -7.19
CA GLU A 102 -13.77 -13.98 -5.99
C GLU A 102 -14.35 -15.40 -5.99
N THR A 103 -14.78 -15.90 -7.14
CA THR A 103 -15.30 -17.27 -7.30
C THR A 103 -14.20 -18.33 -7.35
N GLY A 104 -12.94 -17.94 -7.49
CA GLY A 104 -11.81 -18.87 -7.63
C GLY A 104 -11.76 -19.60 -8.98
N THR A 105 -12.57 -19.19 -9.95
CA THR A 105 -12.68 -19.81 -11.28
C THR A 105 -11.75 -19.16 -12.31
N PHE A 106 -10.83 -18.29 -11.88
CA PHE A 106 -9.89 -17.65 -12.79
C PHE A 106 -8.85 -18.66 -13.30
N SER A 107 -9.05 -19.11 -14.54
CA SER A 107 -8.08 -19.93 -15.28
C SER A 107 -7.37 -19.06 -16.32
N VAL A 108 -6.04 -19.08 -16.30
CA VAL A 108 -5.22 -18.39 -17.32
C VAL A 108 -5.35 -19.09 -18.67
N ALA A 109 -5.66 -20.39 -18.69
CA ALA A 109 -5.85 -21.16 -19.92
C ALA A 109 -7.04 -20.63 -20.74
N ASP A 110 -8.12 -20.23 -20.06
CA ASP A 110 -9.36 -19.73 -20.67
C ASP A 110 -9.17 -18.36 -21.33
N VAL A 111 -8.10 -17.63 -20.98
CA VAL A 111 -7.82 -16.27 -21.49
C VAL A 111 -6.97 -16.30 -22.76
N TYR A 112 -6.20 -17.36 -22.98
CA TYR A 112 -5.24 -17.46 -24.08
C TYR A 112 -5.63 -18.45 -25.17
N ASP A 113 -6.85 -19.01 -25.14
CA ASP A 113 -7.32 -20.06 -26.07
C ASP A 113 -6.23 -21.14 -26.31
N ILE A 114 -5.46 -21.46 -25.28
CA ILE A 114 -4.46 -22.51 -25.38
C ILE A 114 -5.26 -23.80 -25.28
N SER A 115 -5.58 -24.39 -26.44
CA SER A 115 -6.08 -25.75 -26.52
C SER A 115 -5.08 -26.64 -25.79
N VAL A 116 -5.48 -27.13 -24.61
CA VAL A 116 -4.74 -28.17 -23.92
C VAL A 116 -4.99 -29.45 -24.71
N ALA A 117 -4.06 -29.77 -25.60
CA ALA A 117 -4.01 -31.07 -26.28
C ALA A 117 -3.56 -32.16 -25.32
#